data_AF-A0A967FWU9-F1
#
_entry.id   AF-A0A967FWU9-F1
#
_cell.length_a   1.000
_cell.length_b   1.000
_cell.length_c   1.000
_cell.angle_alpha   90.00
_cell.angle_beta   90.00
_cell.angle_gamma   90.00
#
_symmetry.space_group_name_H-M   'P 1'
#
loop_
_entity.id
_entity.type
_entity.pdbx_description
1 polymer ?
#
loop_
_entity_poly.entity_id
_entity_poly.type
_entity_poly.pdbx_seq_one_letter_code
_entity_poly.pdbx_strand_id
1 'polypeptide(L)'
;FDRSAAGTITAGNSSPLTDGAASVVLMSERRAEREGREPLAFIRGMLNASIDPVEGLLMGPGLAVPRLLASTGLALSDMDVVEMHEAFAGQVLCNLAAWERGWHEPAIGRVAEERLNP
;
A
#
# COMPACT_ATOMS: atom_id res chain seq x y z
N PHE A 1 -22.35 -5.05 -6.14
CA PHE A 1 -21.81 -6.37 -6.54
C PHE A 1 -22.56 -6.85 -7.77
N ASP A 2 -21.85 -7.39 -8.76
CA ASP A 2 -22.47 -8.17 -9.82
C ASP A 2 -23.18 -9.38 -9.19
N ARG A 3 -24.46 -9.58 -9.53
CA ARG A 3 -25.30 -10.66 -8.98
C ARG A 3 -25.30 -11.90 -9.88
N SER A 4 -24.59 -11.86 -11.00
CA SER A 4 -24.38 -13.01 -11.87
C SER A 4 -23.43 -14.02 -11.22
N ALA A 5 -23.42 -15.25 -11.73
CA ALA A 5 -22.45 -16.27 -11.32
C ALA A 5 -20.99 -15.91 -11.69
N ALA A 6 -20.77 -14.87 -12.52
CA ALA A 6 -19.45 -14.39 -12.89
C ALA A 6 -18.89 -13.33 -11.92
N GLY A 7 -19.70 -12.81 -10.99
CA GLY A 7 -19.26 -11.84 -9.99
C GLY A 7 -18.27 -12.45 -8.99
N THR A 8 -17.11 -11.83 -8.83
CA THR A 8 -16.04 -12.28 -7.91
C THR A 8 -15.95 -11.47 -6.62
N ILE A 9 -16.50 -10.25 -6.61
CA ILE A 9 -16.52 -9.37 -5.45
C ILE A 9 -17.84 -9.55 -4.69
N THR A 10 -17.73 -9.81 -3.39
CA THR A 10 -18.84 -10.06 -2.46
C THR A 10 -18.64 -9.24 -1.19
N ALA A 11 -19.68 -9.15 -0.36
CA ALA A 11 -19.55 -8.49 0.95
C ALA A 11 -18.45 -9.13 1.83
N GLY A 12 -18.23 -10.45 1.73
CA GLY A 12 -17.24 -11.15 2.53
C GLY A 12 -15.79 -10.91 2.12
N ASN A 13 -15.54 -10.32 0.94
CA ASN A 13 -14.21 -9.97 0.46
C ASN A 13 -14.06 -8.47 0.14
N SER A 14 -14.93 -7.65 0.74
CA SER A 14 -14.92 -6.19 0.65
C SER A 14 -14.74 -5.60 2.04
N SER A 15 -14.10 -4.44 2.14
CA SER A 15 -14.12 -3.69 3.40
C SER A 15 -15.56 -3.25 3.76
N PRO A 16 -15.92 -3.27 5.05
CA PRO A 16 -17.22 -2.78 5.50
C PRO A 16 -17.24 -1.25 5.57
N LEU A 17 -18.44 -0.68 5.75
CA LEU A 17 -18.55 0.71 6.19
C LEU A 17 -18.12 0.80 7.65
N THR A 18 -17.18 1.71 7.95
CA THR A 18 -16.59 1.85 9.29
C THR A 18 -16.60 3.30 9.76
N ASP A 19 -16.85 3.51 11.04
CA ASP A 19 -16.64 4.78 11.74
C ASP A 19 -15.39 4.67 12.63
N GLY A 20 -14.48 5.64 12.55
CA GLY A 20 -13.23 5.64 13.32
C GLY A 20 -12.41 6.92 13.17
N ALA A 21 -11.43 7.12 14.05
CA ALA A 21 -10.51 8.26 14.00
C ALA A 21 -9.10 7.84 14.45
N ALA A 22 -8.08 8.50 13.90
CA ALA A 22 -6.68 8.31 14.26
C ALA A 22 -5.94 9.66 14.33
N SER A 23 -4.86 9.74 15.10
CA SER A 23 -3.98 10.90 15.17
C SER A 23 -2.51 10.48 15.23
N VAL A 24 -1.66 11.28 14.57
CA VAL A 24 -0.20 11.09 14.57
C VAL A 24 0.45 12.45 14.81
N VAL A 25 1.42 12.52 15.72
CA VAL A 25 2.21 13.72 15.95
C VAL A 25 3.51 13.61 15.18
N LEU A 26 3.70 14.51 14.21
CA LEU A 26 4.93 14.60 13.42
C LEU A 26 5.77 15.78 13.88
N MET A 27 7.08 15.59 13.89
CA MET A 27 8.05 16.64 14.18
C MET A 27 9.35 16.37 13.41
N SER A 28 10.14 17.42 13.19
CA SER A 28 11.52 17.22 12.71
C SER A 28 12.37 16.58 13.81
N GLU A 29 13.34 15.77 13.41
CA GLU A 29 14.30 15.13 14.32
C GLU A 29 14.96 16.14 15.25
N ARG A 30 15.47 17.27 14.70
CA ARG A 30 16.05 18.37 15.48
C ARG A 30 15.11 18.93 16.56
N ARG A 31 13.79 18.96 16.30
CA ARG A 31 12.82 19.41 17.30
C ARG A 31 12.61 18.34 18.36
N ALA A 32 12.51 17.08 17.96
CA ALA A 32 12.41 15.94 18.87
C ALA A 32 13.58 15.92 19.87
N GLU A 33 14.81 16.05 19.37
CA GLU A 33 16.03 16.13 20.19
C GLU A 33 15.98 17.30 21.18
N ARG A 34 15.65 18.51 20.73
CA ARG A 34 15.57 19.70 21.59
C ARG A 34 14.53 19.55 22.69
N GLU A 35 13.43 18.87 22.40
CA GLU A 35 12.33 18.64 23.35
C GLU A 35 12.47 17.33 24.15
N GLY A 36 13.58 16.58 23.97
CA GLY A 36 13.82 15.31 24.66
C GLY A 36 12.79 14.23 24.32
N ARG A 37 12.28 14.21 23.08
CA ARG A 37 11.32 13.22 22.57
C ARG A 37 12.05 12.12 21.81
N GLU A 38 11.75 10.87 22.15
CA GLU A 38 12.21 9.69 21.41
C GLU A 38 11.29 9.42 20.20
N PRO A 39 11.78 9.49 18.95
CA PRO A 39 10.98 9.18 17.77
C PRO A 39 10.62 7.69 17.69
N LEU A 40 9.35 7.38 17.37
CA LEU A 40 8.90 5.99 17.18
C LEU A 40 9.24 5.43 15.79
N ALA A 41 9.27 6.29 14.78
CA ALA A 41 9.58 5.93 13.39
C ALA A 41 10.00 7.18 12.59
N PHE A 42 10.51 6.96 11.38
CA PHE A 42 10.87 8.01 10.43
C PHE A 42 10.14 7.83 9.10
N ILE A 43 9.65 8.93 8.52
CA ILE A 43 9.12 8.92 7.15
C ILE A 43 10.30 9.02 6.18
N ARG A 44 10.65 7.91 5.52
CA ARG A 44 11.79 7.84 4.59
C ARG A 44 11.47 8.28 3.17
N GLY A 45 10.21 8.16 2.76
CA GLY A 45 9.76 8.57 1.44
C GLY A 45 8.23 8.57 1.37
N MET A 46 7.70 9.37 0.45
CA MET A 46 6.28 9.42 0.13
C MET A 46 6.15 9.70 -1.36
N LEU A 47 5.26 8.99 -2.02
CA LEU A 47 4.99 9.18 -3.44
C LEU A 47 3.50 9.04 -3.71
N ASN A 48 2.96 9.98 -4.47
CA ASN A 48 1.59 9.92 -4.98
C ASN A 48 1.63 9.56 -6.47
N ALA A 49 0.73 8.68 -6.88
CA ALA A 49 0.52 8.32 -8.28
C ALA A 49 -0.98 8.41 -8.61
N SER A 50 -1.27 8.71 -9.86
CA SER A 50 -2.63 8.77 -10.40
C SER A 50 -2.73 7.87 -11.61
N ILE A 51 -3.92 7.32 -11.84
CA ILE A 51 -4.27 6.51 -13.00
C ILE A 51 -5.63 6.97 -13.52
N ASP A 52 -5.88 6.80 -14.81
CA ASP A 52 -7.22 6.94 -15.34
C ASP A 52 -8.18 5.98 -14.61
N PRO A 53 -9.30 6.46 -14.04
CA PRO A 53 -10.24 5.60 -13.33
C PRO A 53 -10.76 4.41 -14.14
N VAL A 54 -10.83 4.55 -15.48
CA VAL A 54 -11.29 3.51 -16.41
C VAL A 54 -10.26 2.40 -16.55
N GLU A 55 -8.97 2.72 -16.47
CA GLU A 55 -7.88 1.73 -16.60
C GLU A 55 -7.65 0.91 -15.32
N GLY A 56 -8.10 1.42 -14.17
CA GLY A 56 -8.05 0.69 -12.92
C GLY A 56 -7.82 1.59 -11.73
N LEU A 57 -8.84 2.34 -11.31
CA LEU A 57 -8.81 3.24 -10.15
C LEU A 57 -8.16 2.60 -8.89
N LEU A 58 -8.35 1.30 -8.71
CA LEU A 58 -7.88 0.54 -7.54
C LEU A 58 -6.44 0.01 -7.67
N MET A 59 -5.74 0.34 -8.76
CA MET A 59 -4.38 -0.11 -9.03
C MET A 59 -3.30 0.94 -8.72
N GLY A 60 -3.66 1.97 -7.95
CA GLY A 60 -2.71 2.97 -7.45
C GLY A 60 -1.43 2.37 -6.83
N PRO A 61 -1.50 1.34 -5.96
CA PRO A 61 -0.30 0.70 -5.40
C PRO A 61 0.59 0.03 -6.46
N GLY A 62 0.02 -0.49 -7.55
CA GLY A 62 0.75 -1.02 -8.70
C GLY A 62 1.64 0.01 -9.41
N LEU A 63 1.32 1.30 -9.29
CA LEU A 63 2.14 2.41 -9.81
C LEU A 63 3.03 3.03 -8.72
N ALA A 64 2.45 3.33 -7.56
CA ALA A 64 3.09 4.13 -6.54
C ALA A 64 4.25 3.40 -5.85
N VAL A 65 4.09 2.11 -5.55
CA VAL A 65 5.09 1.36 -4.78
C VAL A 65 6.37 1.12 -5.59
N PRO A 66 6.34 0.65 -6.85
CA PRO A 66 7.55 0.52 -7.65
C PRO A 66 8.32 1.83 -7.80
N ARG A 67 7.61 2.94 -8.04
CA ARG A 67 8.20 4.28 -8.15
C ARG A 67 8.82 4.75 -6.83
N LEU A 68 8.15 4.51 -5.70
CA LEU A 68 8.64 4.88 -4.37
C LEU A 68 9.93 4.14 -4.03
N LEU A 69 9.94 2.82 -4.25
CA LEU A 69 11.12 1.97 -4.06
C LEU A 69 12.29 2.45 -4.91
N ALA A 70 12.04 2.71 -6.21
CA ALA A 70 13.05 3.27 -7.11
C ALA A 70 13.59 4.64 -6.63
N SER A 71 12.72 5.53 -6.16
CA SER A 71 13.14 6.86 -5.67
C SER A 71 13.92 6.84 -4.35
N THR A 72 13.73 5.81 -3.54
CA THR A 72 14.38 5.66 -2.23
C THR A 72 15.59 4.74 -2.27
N GLY A 73 15.81 4.03 -3.38
CA GLY A 73 16.85 3.03 -3.53
C GLY A 73 16.61 1.77 -2.69
N LEU A 74 15.38 1.56 -2.21
CA LEU A 74 14.98 0.40 -1.43
C LEU A 74 14.40 -0.68 -2.35
N ALA A 75 14.51 -1.93 -1.95
CA ALA A 75 13.84 -3.06 -2.57
C ALA A 75 12.64 -3.51 -1.74
N LEU A 76 11.67 -4.17 -2.38
CA LEU A 76 10.52 -4.76 -1.69
C LEU A 76 10.96 -5.82 -0.66
N SER A 77 12.06 -6.52 -0.92
CA SER A 77 12.66 -7.49 0.00
C SER A 77 13.10 -6.89 1.33
N ASP A 78 13.44 -5.59 1.33
CA ASP A 78 13.94 -4.87 2.52
C ASP A 78 12.80 -4.55 3.51
N MET A 79 11.54 -4.71 3.10
CA MET A 79 10.38 -4.33 3.91
C MET A 79 9.96 -5.46 4.84
N ASP A 80 10.28 -5.35 6.13
CA ASP A 80 9.87 -6.34 7.15
C ASP A 80 8.36 -6.56 7.23
N VAL A 81 7.61 -5.47 7.09
CA VAL A 81 6.14 -5.48 7.03
C VAL A 81 5.71 -4.62 5.84
N VAL A 82 4.67 -5.08 5.16
CA VAL A 82 3.97 -4.34 4.10
C VAL A 82 2.53 -4.14 4.55
N GLU A 83 2.20 -2.90 4.91
CA GLU A 83 0.83 -2.48 5.21
C GLU A 83 0.18 -1.93 3.93
N MET A 84 -0.90 -2.57 3.48
CA MET A 84 -1.72 -2.15 2.34
C MET A 84 -3.17 -2.02 2.77
N HIS A 85 -3.80 -0.90 2.39
CA HIS A 85 -5.25 -0.73 2.53
C HIS A 85 -6.03 -1.77 1.72
N GLU A 86 -6.82 -2.59 2.40
CA GLU A 86 -7.62 -3.68 1.82
C GLU A 86 -9.03 -3.23 1.45
N ALA A 87 -9.18 -2.50 0.34
CA ALA A 87 -10.51 -2.10 -0.12
C ALA A 87 -11.35 -3.34 -0.53
N PHE A 88 -10.71 -4.28 -1.23
CA PHE A 88 -11.27 -5.56 -1.63
C PHE A 88 -10.15 -6.59 -1.71
N ALA A 89 -10.42 -7.85 -1.36
CA ALA A 89 -9.41 -8.91 -1.49
C ALA A 89 -8.92 -9.05 -2.95
N GLY A 90 -9.84 -8.94 -3.93
CA GLY A 90 -9.47 -8.94 -5.34
C GLY A 90 -8.55 -7.79 -5.75
N GLN A 91 -8.73 -6.60 -5.14
CA GLN A 91 -7.85 -5.46 -5.38
C GLN A 91 -6.44 -5.72 -4.83
N VAL A 92 -6.33 -6.25 -3.62
CA VAL A 92 -5.04 -6.60 -3.01
C VAL A 92 -4.32 -7.62 -3.90
N LEU A 93 -4.99 -8.72 -4.27
CA LEU A 93 -4.43 -9.77 -5.12
C LEU A 93 -3.98 -9.25 -6.50
N CYS A 94 -4.74 -8.36 -7.13
CA CYS A 94 -4.35 -7.74 -8.39
C CYS A 94 -3.11 -6.85 -8.25
N ASN A 95 -2.98 -6.07 -7.17
CA ASN A 95 -1.79 -5.25 -6.93
C ASN A 95 -0.55 -6.11 -6.62
N LEU A 96 -0.69 -7.18 -5.83
CA LEU A 96 0.39 -8.15 -5.61
C LEU A 96 0.84 -8.82 -6.90
N ALA A 97 -0.11 -9.20 -7.77
CA ALA A 97 0.21 -9.76 -9.08
C ALA A 97 0.95 -8.75 -9.97
N ALA A 98 0.60 -7.46 -9.90
CA ALA A 98 1.31 -6.40 -10.61
C ALA A 98 2.75 -6.21 -10.07
N TRP A 99 2.97 -6.33 -8.76
CA TRP A 99 4.31 -6.26 -8.18
C TRP A 99 5.17 -7.47 -8.55
N GLU A 100 4.60 -8.67 -8.60
CA GLU A 100 5.31 -9.90 -8.94
C GLU A 100 5.63 -10.00 -10.43
N ARG A 101 4.68 -9.63 -11.30
CA ARG A 101 4.76 -9.87 -12.75
C ARG A 101 5.05 -8.62 -13.57
N GLY A 102 4.97 -7.45 -12.96
CA GLY A 102 4.98 -6.17 -13.65
C GLY A 102 3.60 -5.83 -14.26
N TRP A 103 3.38 -4.54 -14.46
CA TRP A 103 2.21 -4.02 -15.14
C TRP A 103 2.59 -2.77 -15.95
N HIS A 104 2.18 -1.57 -15.53
CA HIS A 104 2.72 -0.31 -16.07
C HIS A 104 4.12 0.00 -15.56
N GLU A 105 4.45 -0.48 -14.37
CA GLU A 105 5.79 -0.41 -13.79
C GLU A 105 6.46 -1.79 -13.86
N PRO A 106 7.81 -1.85 -13.85
CA PRO A 106 8.54 -3.10 -13.77
C PRO A 106 8.19 -3.90 -12.50
N ALA A 107 8.32 -5.23 -12.58
CA ALA A 107 8.17 -6.10 -11.44
C ALA A 107 9.18 -5.73 -10.32
N ILE A 108 8.70 -5.73 -9.08
CA ILE A 108 9.50 -5.44 -7.87
C ILE A 108 9.61 -6.65 -6.93
N GLY A 109 8.98 -7.77 -7.29
CA GLY A 109 9.06 -9.03 -6.55
C GLY A 109 7.77 -9.38 -5.83
N ARG A 110 7.85 -10.41 -4.97
CA ARG A 110 6.72 -10.96 -4.23
C ARG A 110 6.81 -10.59 -2.76
N VAL A 111 5.66 -10.29 -2.15
CA VAL A 111 5.52 -10.17 -0.70
C VAL A 111 5.15 -11.54 -0.11
N ALA A 112 5.84 -11.95 0.94
CA ALA A 112 5.50 -13.15 1.70
C ALA A 112 4.20 -12.88 2.48
N GLU A 113 3.28 -13.86 2.53
CA GLU A 113 1.94 -13.67 3.11
C GLU A 113 2.02 -13.25 4.58
N GLU A 114 3.03 -13.74 5.30
CA GLU A 114 3.26 -13.45 6.72
C GLU A 114 3.75 -12.01 6.98
N ARG A 115 4.18 -11.29 5.93
CA ARG A 115 4.63 -9.88 6.01
C ARG A 115 3.56 -8.90 5.54
N LEU A 116 2.48 -9.38 4.93
CA LEU A 116 1.40 -8.55 4.39
C LEU A 116 0.29 -8.42 5.43
N ASN A 117 0.07 -7.20 5.94
CA ASN A 117 -0.98 -6.89 6.91
C ASN A 117 -1.03 -7.87 8.12
N PRO A 118 0.11 -8.07 8.84
CA PRO A 118 0.20 -9.01 9.97
C PRO A 118 -0.60 -8.60 11.22
#